data_AF-A0A7S2JB42-F1
#
_entry.id   AF-A0A7S2JB42-F1
#
_cell.length_a   1.000
_cell.length_b   1.000
_cell.length_c   1.000
_cell.angle_alpha   90.00
_cell.angle_beta   90.00
_cell.angle_gamma   90.00
#
_symmetry.space_group_name_H-M   'P 1'
#
loop_
_entity.id
_entity.type
_entity.pdbx_description
1 polymer ?
#
loop_
_entity_poly.entity_id
_entity_poly.type
_entity_poly.pdbx_seq_one_letter_code
_entity_poly.pdbx_strand_id
1 'polypeptide(L)'
;EQHLNRRVDAQASYKRGLGHDPESLALQQALRNLRSESGGGLQATFYHVLFVSPHLQMDRLFQVLEDPDRLTAAYVDSNQAELDAQFACLTQTLRVDLGLLLASPVLRDAYDRVTFACGQLLQWAPEAVSRRLSQAQRIVEGLGLALRCGWSIHHGVAKFSANALTILATSEGAADELRREATRLLLGGLLKWLLDPTPEPESPPEDRDVCGCTFLSPRLSAATWLERLFEHGTKQWVREECERFPGVV
;
A
#
# COMPACT_ATOMS: atom_id res chain seq x y z
N GLU A 1 3.66 -0.51 -22.34
CA GLU A 1 4.72 -0.33 -21.32
C GLU A 1 5.85 0.67 -21.69
N GLN A 2 6.13 0.98 -22.96
CA GLN A 2 7.26 1.88 -23.34
C GLN A 2 7.03 3.41 -23.18
N HIS A 3 5.79 3.87 -22.94
CA HIS A 3 5.48 5.31 -22.91
C HIS A 3 5.85 6.01 -21.59
N LEU A 4 5.98 5.26 -20.49
CA LEU A 4 6.32 5.83 -19.18
C LEU A 4 7.78 6.31 -19.12
N ASN A 5 8.72 5.52 -19.64
CA ASN A 5 10.14 5.89 -19.68
C ASN A 5 10.39 7.13 -20.54
N ARG A 6 9.78 7.19 -21.74
CA ARG A 6 9.92 8.34 -22.66
C ARG A 6 9.44 9.67 -22.06
N ARG A 7 8.48 9.63 -21.13
CA ARG A 7 7.94 10.84 -20.46
C ARG A 7 8.85 11.33 -19.33
N VAL A 8 9.39 10.41 -18.53
CA VAL A 8 10.40 10.73 -17.51
C VAL A 8 11.64 11.31 -18.18
N ASP A 9 12.06 10.72 -19.29
CA ASP A 9 13.19 11.20 -20.10
C ASP A 9 12.93 12.60 -20.70
N ALA A 10 11.72 12.83 -21.24
CA ALA A 10 11.33 14.14 -21.77
C ALA A 10 11.31 15.21 -20.66
N GLN A 11 10.73 14.92 -19.49
CA GLN A 11 10.70 15.85 -18.38
C GLN A 11 12.12 16.18 -17.87
N ALA A 12 12.99 15.17 -17.77
CA ALA A 12 14.39 15.37 -17.40
C ALA A 12 15.15 16.21 -18.43
N SER A 13 14.89 15.98 -19.73
CA SER A 13 15.47 16.75 -20.82
C SER A 13 15.04 18.22 -20.81
N TYR A 14 13.75 18.50 -20.61
CA TYR A 14 13.25 19.88 -20.53
C TYR A 14 13.75 20.61 -19.27
N LYS A 15 13.84 19.93 -18.12
CA LYS A 15 14.47 20.49 -16.91
C LYS A 15 15.94 20.83 -17.13
N ARG A 16 16.68 19.97 -17.85
CA ARG A 16 18.08 20.22 -18.20
C ARG A 16 18.21 21.41 -19.16
N GLY A 17 17.34 21.51 -20.15
CA GLY A 17 17.27 22.65 -21.07
C GLY A 17 17.02 23.98 -20.34
N LEU A 18 16.12 24.01 -19.35
CA LEU A 18 15.89 25.18 -18.50
C LEU A 18 17.08 25.55 -17.60
N GLY A 19 17.97 24.61 -17.32
CA GLY A 19 19.25 24.91 -16.64
C GLY A 19 20.22 25.68 -17.53
N HIS A 20 20.09 25.55 -18.86
CA HIS A 20 20.91 26.26 -19.85
C HIS A 20 20.25 27.55 -20.35
N ASP A 21 18.92 27.57 -20.44
CA ASP A 21 18.13 28.75 -20.80
C ASP A 21 16.90 28.88 -19.88
N PRO A 22 17.07 29.54 -18.72
CA PRO A 22 16.01 29.63 -17.70
C PRO A 22 14.80 30.45 -18.13
N GLU A 23 14.98 31.40 -19.05
CA GLU A 23 13.93 32.34 -19.48
C GLU A 23 13.15 31.83 -20.71
N SER A 24 13.52 30.67 -21.25
CA SER A 24 12.85 30.08 -22.41
C SER A 24 11.37 29.79 -22.14
N LEU A 25 10.50 30.67 -22.62
CA LEU A 25 9.05 30.54 -22.50
C LEU A 25 8.53 29.25 -23.17
N ALA A 26 9.17 28.80 -24.25
CA ALA A 26 8.81 27.56 -24.95
C ALA A 26 9.10 26.31 -24.11
N LEU A 27 10.25 26.24 -23.44
CA LEU A 27 10.60 25.12 -22.55
C LEU A 27 9.72 25.13 -21.29
N GLN A 28 9.45 26.32 -20.73
CA GLN A 28 8.53 26.45 -19.60
C GLN A 28 7.10 26.03 -19.98
N GLN A 29 6.61 26.41 -21.16
CA GLN A 29 5.30 25.98 -21.67
C GLN A 29 5.25 24.48 -21.95
N ALA A 30 6.27 23.89 -22.59
CA ALA A 30 6.32 22.45 -22.83
C ALA A 30 6.31 21.64 -21.52
N LEU A 31 7.03 22.12 -20.50
CA LEU A 31 7.04 21.52 -19.17
C LEU A 31 5.71 21.69 -18.43
N ARG A 32 5.02 22.82 -18.61
CA ARG A 32 3.65 23.05 -18.10
C ARG A 32 2.63 22.17 -18.81
N ASN A 33 2.72 22.01 -20.13
CA ASN A 33 1.81 21.18 -20.91
C ASN A 33 1.95 19.70 -20.54
N LEU A 34 3.19 19.22 -20.36
CA LEU A 34 3.45 17.89 -19.80
C LEU A 34 2.84 17.69 -18.41
N ARG A 35 2.80 18.74 -17.58
CA ARG A 35 2.18 18.73 -16.25
C ARG A 35 0.66 18.89 -16.29
N SER A 36 0.08 19.57 -17.28
CA SER A 36 -1.37 19.74 -17.42
C SER A 36 -2.02 18.51 -18.06
N GLU A 37 -1.33 17.81 -18.97
CA GLU A 37 -1.79 16.52 -19.51
C GLU A 37 -1.85 15.41 -18.44
N SER A 38 -1.15 15.57 -17.31
CA SER A 38 -1.27 14.68 -16.14
C SER A 38 -2.57 14.84 -15.34
N GLY A 39 -3.39 15.87 -15.59
CA GLY A 39 -4.53 16.20 -14.72
C GLY A 39 -5.83 15.43 -14.99
N GLY A 40 -6.16 15.10 -16.25
CA GLY A 40 -7.50 14.58 -16.60
C GLY A 40 -7.51 13.16 -17.19
N GLY A 41 -6.63 12.87 -18.15
CA GLY A 41 -6.66 11.59 -18.89
C GLY A 41 -6.17 10.40 -18.08
N LEU A 42 -5.12 10.58 -17.27
CA LEU A 42 -4.56 9.53 -16.42
C LEU A 42 -5.50 9.16 -15.26
N GLN A 43 -6.14 10.14 -14.62
CA GLN A 43 -7.12 9.90 -13.55
C GLN A 43 -8.33 9.11 -14.05
N ALA A 44 -8.91 9.52 -15.19
CA ALA A 44 -10.01 8.80 -15.81
C ALA A 44 -9.59 7.39 -16.29
N THR A 45 -8.38 7.23 -16.83
CA THR A 45 -7.87 5.93 -17.30
C THR A 45 -7.56 5.00 -16.12
N PHE A 46 -6.92 5.47 -15.04
CA PHE A 46 -6.68 4.66 -13.85
C PHE A 46 -8.01 4.24 -13.20
N TYR A 47 -8.95 5.16 -13.04
CA TYR A 47 -10.28 4.83 -12.49
C TYR A 47 -11.04 3.83 -13.37
N HIS A 48 -11.05 4.02 -14.70
CA HIS A 48 -11.68 3.09 -15.64
C HIS A 48 -11.01 1.70 -15.65
N VAL A 49 -9.68 1.64 -15.61
CA VAL A 49 -8.93 0.38 -15.61
C VAL A 49 -9.08 -0.36 -14.28
N LEU A 50 -9.13 0.35 -13.15
CA LEU A 50 -9.22 -0.23 -11.81
C LEU A 50 -10.65 -0.66 -11.41
N PHE A 51 -11.69 0.04 -11.86
CA PHE A 51 -13.07 -0.18 -11.36
C PHE A 51 -14.13 -0.34 -12.45
N VAL A 52 -13.78 -0.21 -13.73
CA VAL A 52 -14.75 -0.28 -14.83
C VAL A 52 -14.35 -1.30 -15.90
N SER A 53 -13.28 -2.08 -15.71
CA SER A 53 -12.98 -3.19 -16.63
C SER A 53 -13.94 -4.36 -16.36
N PRO A 54 -14.96 -4.60 -17.22
CA PRO A 54 -15.97 -5.62 -16.96
C PRO A 54 -15.38 -7.04 -17.05
N HIS A 55 -14.18 -7.18 -17.62
CA HIS A 55 -13.49 -8.45 -17.76
C HIS A 55 -12.79 -8.93 -16.49
N LEU A 56 -12.53 -8.04 -15.53
CA LEU A 56 -11.83 -8.38 -14.28
C LEU A 56 -12.78 -8.62 -13.10
N GLN A 57 -14.10 -8.49 -13.27
CA GLN A 57 -15.12 -8.72 -12.23
C GLN A 57 -14.79 -8.07 -10.88
N MET A 58 -14.27 -6.84 -10.89
CA MET A 58 -13.80 -6.15 -9.68
C MET A 58 -14.91 -5.98 -8.63
N ASP A 59 -16.14 -5.72 -9.04
CA ASP A 59 -17.29 -5.63 -8.11
C ASP A 59 -17.52 -6.95 -7.35
N ARG A 60 -17.35 -8.09 -8.04
CA ARG A 60 -17.47 -9.41 -7.42
C ARG A 60 -16.36 -9.65 -6.42
N LEU A 61 -15.14 -9.24 -6.72
CA LEU A 61 -14.03 -9.30 -5.76
C LEU A 61 -14.37 -8.52 -4.49
N PHE A 62 -14.80 -7.25 -4.61
CA PHE A 62 -15.13 -6.43 -3.44
C PHE A 62 -16.33 -6.97 -2.64
N GLN A 63 -17.33 -7.56 -3.29
CA GLN A 63 -18.41 -8.27 -2.58
C GLN A 63 -17.92 -9.46 -1.76
N VAL A 64 -16.90 -10.19 -2.23
CA VAL A 64 -16.30 -11.29 -1.45
C VAL A 64 -15.42 -10.75 -0.33
N LEU A 65 -14.67 -9.66 -0.59
CA LEU A 65 -13.78 -9.05 0.40
C LEU A 65 -14.52 -8.48 1.63
N GLU A 66 -15.81 -8.14 1.45
CA GLU A 66 -16.69 -7.68 2.53
C GLU A 66 -17.30 -8.84 3.35
N ASP A 67 -17.07 -10.10 2.96
CA ASP A 67 -17.59 -11.30 3.63
C ASP A 67 -16.44 -12.21 4.10
N PRO A 68 -15.98 -12.07 5.37
CA PRO A 68 -14.90 -12.85 5.96
C PRO A 68 -15.02 -14.36 5.79
N ASP A 69 -16.23 -14.91 5.90
CA ASP A 69 -16.47 -16.35 5.88
C ASP A 69 -16.17 -16.97 4.51
N ARG A 70 -16.13 -16.13 3.46
CA ARG A 70 -15.83 -16.54 2.09
C ARG A 70 -14.35 -16.45 1.74
N LEU A 71 -13.56 -15.70 2.49
CA LEU A 71 -12.13 -15.46 2.23
C LEU A 71 -11.24 -16.57 2.82
N THR A 72 -11.42 -17.80 2.34
CA THR A 72 -10.67 -18.97 2.82
C THR A 72 -9.50 -19.33 1.91
N ALA A 73 -8.59 -20.18 2.40
CA ALA A 73 -7.55 -20.79 1.57
C ALA A 73 -8.12 -21.47 0.31
N ALA A 74 -9.25 -22.17 0.45
CA ALA A 74 -9.93 -22.82 -0.67
C ALA A 74 -10.46 -21.83 -1.72
N TYR A 75 -10.91 -20.65 -1.29
CA TYR A 75 -11.29 -19.58 -2.21
C TYR A 75 -10.08 -19.08 -3.01
N VAL A 76 -8.95 -18.84 -2.35
CA VAL A 76 -7.70 -18.41 -3.02
C VAL A 76 -7.23 -19.46 -4.02
N ASP A 77 -7.22 -20.73 -3.63
CA ASP A 77 -6.82 -21.84 -4.53
C ASP A 77 -7.77 -21.94 -5.75
N SER A 78 -9.08 -21.82 -5.54
CA SER A 78 -10.07 -21.98 -6.62
C SER A 78 -10.11 -20.79 -7.59
N ASN A 79 -9.67 -19.61 -7.16
CA ASN A 79 -9.75 -18.37 -7.94
C ASN A 79 -8.36 -17.76 -8.25
N GLN A 80 -7.29 -18.55 -8.12
CA GLN A 80 -5.91 -18.08 -8.21
C GLN A 80 -5.63 -17.21 -9.45
N ALA A 81 -6.00 -17.68 -10.64
CA ALA A 81 -5.72 -16.97 -11.90
C ALA A 81 -6.50 -15.64 -12.02
N GLU A 82 -7.74 -15.62 -11.53
CA GLU A 82 -8.58 -14.41 -11.51
C GLU A 82 -8.03 -13.39 -10.50
N LEU A 83 -7.70 -13.85 -9.29
CA LEU A 83 -7.07 -13.02 -8.26
C LEU A 83 -5.74 -12.46 -8.74
N ASP A 84 -4.91 -13.26 -9.41
CA ASP A 84 -3.64 -12.76 -9.95
C ASP A 84 -3.85 -11.64 -10.99
N ALA A 85 -4.83 -11.78 -11.87
CA ALA A 85 -5.14 -10.72 -12.85
C ALA A 85 -5.68 -9.45 -12.16
N GLN A 86 -6.58 -9.60 -11.18
CA GLN A 86 -7.15 -8.50 -10.41
C GLN A 86 -6.07 -7.77 -9.61
N PHE A 87 -5.23 -8.50 -8.86
CA PHE A 87 -4.18 -7.92 -8.03
C PHE A 87 -2.99 -7.40 -8.84
N ALA A 88 -2.75 -7.91 -10.04
CA ALA A 88 -1.78 -7.32 -10.97
C ALA A 88 -2.21 -5.91 -11.41
N CYS A 89 -3.51 -5.64 -11.47
CA CYS A 89 -4.07 -4.32 -11.73
C CYS A 89 -4.07 -3.46 -10.46
N LEU A 90 -4.67 -3.96 -9.37
CA LEU A 90 -4.83 -3.22 -8.11
C LEU A 90 -3.49 -2.73 -7.54
N THR A 91 -2.48 -3.60 -7.47
CA THR A 91 -1.20 -3.27 -6.82
C THR A 91 -0.41 -2.18 -7.54
N GLN A 92 -0.75 -1.84 -8.78
CA GLN A 92 -0.17 -0.68 -9.48
C GLN A 92 -0.54 0.64 -8.80
N THR A 93 -1.74 0.73 -8.22
CA THR A 93 -2.23 1.91 -7.49
C THR A 93 -1.43 2.17 -6.22
N LEU A 94 -0.92 1.11 -5.57
CA LEU A 94 -0.11 1.25 -4.35
C LEU A 94 1.30 1.78 -4.62
N ARG A 95 1.71 1.87 -5.89
CA ARG A 95 3.02 2.38 -6.32
C ARG A 95 2.94 3.76 -6.97
N VAL A 96 1.82 4.48 -6.81
CA VAL A 96 1.63 5.83 -7.34
C VAL A 96 2.42 6.86 -6.52
N ASP A 97 2.92 7.89 -7.20
CA ASP A 97 3.59 9.03 -6.57
C ASP A 97 2.68 9.69 -5.51
N LEU A 98 3.23 9.93 -4.32
CA LEU A 98 2.46 10.48 -3.20
C LEU A 98 1.88 11.87 -3.50
N GLY A 99 2.59 12.70 -4.28
CA GLY A 99 2.09 14.01 -4.69
C GLY A 99 0.86 13.90 -5.56
N LEU A 100 0.84 12.96 -6.52
CA LEU A 100 -0.33 12.68 -7.36
C LEU A 100 -1.49 12.11 -6.55
N LEU A 101 -1.20 11.23 -5.59
CA LEU A 101 -2.20 10.62 -4.72
C LEU A 101 -2.91 11.68 -3.88
N LEU A 102 -2.16 12.57 -3.23
CA LEU A 102 -2.72 13.62 -2.38
C LEU A 102 -3.45 14.71 -3.17
N ALA A 103 -3.13 14.89 -4.44
CA ALA A 103 -3.78 15.86 -5.33
C ALA A 103 -5.18 15.43 -5.81
N SER A 104 -5.60 14.17 -5.60
CA SER A 104 -6.86 13.66 -6.12
C SER A 104 -7.64 12.85 -5.08
N PRO A 105 -8.83 13.32 -4.66
CA PRO A 105 -9.73 12.53 -3.80
C PRO A 105 -10.05 11.15 -4.39
N VAL A 106 -10.28 11.07 -5.69
CA VAL A 106 -10.59 9.81 -6.39
C VAL A 106 -9.44 8.81 -6.28
N LEU A 107 -8.19 9.27 -6.41
CA LEU A 107 -7.03 8.39 -6.25
C LEU A 107 -6.84 7.96 -4.80
N ARG A 108 -7.14 8.83 -3.81
CA ARG A 108 -7.12 8.45 -2.39
C ARG A 108 -8.14 7.36 -2.08
N ASP A 109 -9.37 7.50 -2.58
CA ASP A 109 -10.42 6.49 -2.39
C ASP A 109 -10.04 5.17 -3.08
N ALA A 110 -9.48 5.23 -4.29
CA ALA A 110 -8.96 4.06 -4.98
C ALA A 110 -7.84 3.38 -4.19
N TYR A 111 -6.91 4.15 -3.64
CA TYR A 111 -5.81 3.65 -2.84
C TYR A 111 -6.29 2.98 -1.55
N ASP A 112 -7.28 3.57 -0.88
CA ASP A 112 -7.92 2.99 0.31
C ASP A 112 -8.59 1.65 -0.02
N ARG A 113 -9.41 1.61 -1.07
CA ARG A 113 -10.06 0.36 -1.54
C ARG A 113 -9.05 -0.72 -1.92
N VAL A 114 -7.97 -0.36 -2.60
CA VAL A 114 -6.90 -1.31 -2.94
C VAL A 114 -6.20 -1.82 -1.68
N THR A 115 -5.91 -0.94 -0.72
CA THR A 115 -5.29 -1.31 0.56
C THR A 115 -6.20 -2.27 1.32
N PHE A 116 -7.51 -1.99 1.35
CA PHE A 116 -8.52 -2.87 1.91
C PHE A 116 -8.51 -4.25 1.23
N ALA A 117 -8.51 -4.29 -0.11
CA ALA A 117 -8.50 -5.56 -0.84
C ALA A 117 -7.26 -6.40 -0.54
N CYS A 118 -6.08 -5.79 -0.56
CA CYS A 118 -4.82 -6.43 -0.20
C CYS A 118 -4.83 -6.95 1.25
N GLY A 119 -5.29 -6.12 2.18
CA GLY A 119 -5.28 -6.46 3.60
C GLY A 119 -6.30 -7.53 3.97
N GLN A 120 -7.51 -7.52 3.40
CA GLN A 120 -8.52 -8.56 3.64
C GLN A 120 -8.04 -9.94 3.21
N LEU A 121 -7.43 -10.06 2.03
CA LEU A 121 -6.88 -11.34 1.57
C LEU A 121 -5.81 -11.88 2.53
N LEU A 122 -4.87 -11.03 2.95
CA LEU A 122 -3.82 -11.45 3.88
C LEU A 122 -4.33 -11.69 5.29
N GLN A 123 -5.40 -11.01 5.71
CA GLN A 123 -6.00 -11.20 7.02
C GLN A 123 -6.62 -12.59 7.15
N TRP A 124 -7.35 -13.05 6.13
CA TRP A 124 -8.12 -14.29 6.21
C TRP A 124 -7.43 -15.50 5.58
N ALA A 125 -6.53 -15.29 4.62
CA ALA A 125 -5.84 -16.38 3.93
C ALA A 125 -4.32 -16.12 3.73
N PRO A 126 -3.56 -15.73 4.77
CA PRO A 126 -2.15 -15.32 4.63
C PRO A 126 -1.27 -16.40 3.99
N GLU A 127 -1.44 -17.67 4.40
CA GLU A 127 -0.67 -18.78 3.84
C GLU A 127 -0.97 -18.99 2.35
N ALA A 128 -2.25 -19.13 1.99
CA ALA A 128 -2.65 -19.37 0.62
C ALA A 128 -2.24 -18.21 -0.29
N VAL A 129 -2.46 -16.97 0.13
CA VAL A 129 -2.03 -15.78 -0.62
C VAL A 129 -0.52 -15.81 -0.86
N SER A 130 0.27 -16.02 0.20
CA SER A 130 1.74 -15.99 0.11
C SER A 130 2.33 -17.10 -0.78
N ARG A 131 1.67 -18.26 -0.85
CA ARG A 131 2.18 -19.45 -1.55
C ARG A 131 1.62 -19.62 -2.95
N ARG A 132 0.44 -19.07 -3.24
CA ARG A 132 -0.31 -19.34 -4.48
C ARG A 132 -0.33 -18.15 -5.42
N LEU A 133 -0.45 -16.93 -4.93
CA LEU A 133 -0.61 -15.78 -5.81
C LEU A 133 0.76 -15.32 -6.33
N SER A 134 0.90 -15.21 -7.65
CA SER A 134 2.10 -14.61 -8.27
C SER A 134 2.26 -13.14 -7.91
N GLN A 135 1.17 -12.46 -7.52
CA GLN A 135 1.19 -11.07 -7.09
C GLN A 135 1.48 -10.87 -5.60
N ALA A 136 1.69 -11.94 -4.82
CA ALA A 136 1.85 -11.86 -3.37
C ALA A 136 2.95 -10.88 -2.93
N GLN A 137 4.11 -10.89 -3.60
CA GLN A 137 5.19 -9.93 -3.31
C GLN A 137 4.73 -8.47 -3.53
N ARG A 138 4.01 -8.19 -4.61
CA ARG A 138 3.53 -6.83 -4.92
C ARG A 138 2.47 -6.36 -3.93
N ILE A 139 1.62 -7.28 -3.45
CA ILE A 139 0.65 -7.01 -2.38
C ILE A 139 1.38 -6.57 -1.12
N VAL A 140 2.39 -7.35 -0.68
CA VAL A 140 3.16 -7.07 0.55
C VAL A 140 3.91 -5.74 0.45
N GLU A 141 4.62 -5.51 -0.66
CA GLU A 141 5.33 -4.25 -0.90
C GLU A 141 4.38 -3.04 -0.94
N GLY A 142 3.21 -3.20 -1.58
CA GLY A 142 2.18 -2.17 -1.64
C GLY A 142 1.61 -1.82 -0.27
N LEU A 143 1.35 -2.83 0.57
CA LEU A 143 0.96 -2.61 1.97
C LEU A 143 2.08 -1.93 2.77
N GLY A 144 3.34 -2.25 2.50
CA GLY A 144 4.47 -1.53 3.10
C GLY A 144 4.52 -0.05 2.71
N LEU A 145 4.14 0.30 1.48
CA LEU A 145 3.99 1.69 1.05
C LEU A 145 2.80 2.36 1.75
N ALA A 146 1.64 1.70 1.77
CA ALA A 146 0.43 2.16 2.46
C ALA A 146 0.63 2.36 3.97
N LEU A 147 1.42 1.50 4.63
CA LEU A 147 1.84 1.69 6.01
C LEU A 147 2.61 3.02 6.20
N ARG A 148 3.54 3.34 5.29
CA ARG A 148 4.40 4.53 5.40
C ARG A 148 3.71 5.84 5.05
N CYS A 149 2.76 5.85 4.12
CA CYS A 149 2.08 7.07 3.66
C CYS A 149 0.62 7.18 4.08
N GLY A 150 0.02 6.11 4.61
CA GLY A 150 -1.42 6.00 4.87
C GLY A 150 -1.95 7.08 5.78
N TRP A 151 -1.19 7.50 6.80
CA TRP A 151 -1.57 8.61 7.69
C TRP A 151 -1.84 9.93 6.96
N SER A 152 -1.18 10.19 5.82
CA SER A 152 -1.44 11.38 4.99
C SER A 152 -2.68 11.28 4.12
N ILE A 153 -3.27 10.08 4.00
CA ILE A 153 -4.46 9.78 3.21
C ILE A 153 -5.67 9.65 4.13
N HIS A 154 -5.63 8.62 4.98
CA HIS A 154 -6.61 8.27 6.00
C HIS A 154 -5.94 7.30 6.98
N HIS A 155 -6.06 7.52 8.29
CA HIS A 155 -5.43 6.67 9.31
C HIS A 155 -5.78 5.19 9.18
N GLY A 156 -6.97 4.87 8.66
CA GLY A 156 -7.39 3.50 8.38
C GLY A 156 -6.50 2.77 7.37
N VAL A 157 -6.01 3.45 6.34
CA VAL A 157 -5.08 2.87 5.34
C VAL A 157 -3.80 2.37 6.01
N ALA A 158 -3.22 3.22 6.87
CA ALA A 158 -2.00 2.93 7.60
C ALA A 158 -2.21 1.76 8.57
N LYS A 159 -3.24 1.84 9.42
CA LYS A 159 -3.54 0.81 10.43
C LYS A 159 -3.90 -0.54 9.82
N PHE A 160 -4.71 -0.54 8.76
CA PHE A 160 -5.12 -1.77 8.08
C PHE A 160 -3.91 -2.47 7.43
N SER A 161 -2.98 -1.68 6.87
CA SER A 161 -1.71 -2.21 6.35
C SER A 161 -0.85 -2.81 7.46
N ALA A 162 -0.76 -2.15 8.62
CA ALA A 162 -0.04 -2.69 9.78
C ALA A 162 -0.63 -4.04 10.21
N ASN A 163 -1.96 -4.13 10.33
CA ASN A 163 -2.65 -5.36 10.67
C ASN A 163 -2.31 -6.51 9.72
N ALA A 164 -2.47 -6.29 8.41
CA ALA A 164 -2.21 -7.30 7.40
C ALA A 164 -0.74 -7.77 7.39
N LEU A 165 0.21 -6.84 7.54
CA LEU A 165 1.63 -7.16 7.64
C LEU A 165 1.97 -7.90 8.93
N THR A 166 1.36 -7.55 10.06
CA THR A 166 1.52 -8.29 11.33
C THR A 166 1.01 -9.71 11.20
N ILE A 167 -0.18 -9.93 10.64
CA ILE A 167 -0.76 -11.27 10.42
C ILE A 167 0.14 -12.10 9.51
N LEU A 168 0.63 -11.54 8.40
CA LEU A 168 1.54 -12.25 7.51
C LEU A 168 2.87 -12.56 8.20
N ALA A 169 3.45 -11.60 8.92
CA ALA A 169 4.71 -11.76 9.64
C ALA A 169 4.64 -12.85 10.72
N THR A 170 3.49 -13.05 11.37
CA THR A 170 3.33 -14.05 12.43
C THR A 170 2.75 -15.39 11.95
N SER A 171 2.32 -15.48 10.69
CA SER A 171 1.76 -16.71 10.09
C SER A 171 2.83 -17.78 9.90
N GLU A 172 2.72 -18.93 10.59
CA GLU A 172 3.71 -20.01 10.47
C GLU A 172 3.67 -20.71 9.10
N GLY A 173 2.49 -20.76 8.49
CA GLY A 173 2.27 -21.38 7.19
C GLY A 173 2.69 -20.51 6.01
N ALA A 174 2.85 -19.19 6.16
CA ALA A 174 3.19 -18.34 5.04
C ALA A 174 4.62 -18.56 4.49
N ALA A 175 4.84 -18.19 3.22
CA ALA A 175 6.13 -18.31 2.55
C ALA A 175 7.22 -17.50 3.29
N ASP A 176 8.37 -18.14 3.59
CA ASP A 176 9.39 -17.55 4.48
C ASP A 176 9.88 -16.18 4.03
N GLU A 177 10.17 -16.04 2.74
CA GLU A 177 10.62 -14.80 2.12
C GLU A 177 9.62 -13.65 2.34
N LEU A 178 8.32 -13.92 2.19
CA LEU A 178 7.27 -12.92 2.35
C LEU A 178 7.01 -12.57 3.81
N ARG A 179 7.17 -13.51 4.74
CA ARG A 179 7.06 -13.21 6.19
C ARG A 179 8.17 -12.29 6.65
N ARG A 180 9.39 -12.57 6.21
CA ARG A 180 10.56 -11.73 6.51
C ARG A 180 10.41 -10.35 5.90
N GLU A 181 9.97 -10.28 4.65
CA GLU A 181 9.72 -9.00 4.00
C GLU A 181 8.62 -8.20 4.70
N ALA A 182 7.52 -8.85 5.07
CA ALA A 182 6.45 -8.23 5.85
C ALA A 182 6.97 -7.69 7.19
N THR A 183 7.85 -8.44 7.86
CA THR A 183 8.49 -8.01 9.12
C THR A 183 9.34 -6.75 8.90
N ARG A 184 10.20 -6.71 7.87
CA ARG A 184 11.03 -5.53 7.57
C ARG A 184 10.20 -4.31 7.24
N LEU A 185 9.19 -4.47 6.39
CA LEU A 185 8.29 -3.38 5.99
C LEU A 185 7.51 -2.85 7.18
N LEU A 186 7.01 -3.75 8.04
CA LEU A 186 6.32 -3.39 9.28
C LEU A 186 7.25 -2.61 10.20
N LEU A 187 8.41 -3.15 10.59
CA LEU A 187 9.37 -2.48 11.48
C LEU A 187 9.78 -1.11 10.94
N GLY A 188 10.07 -0.99 9.64
CA GLY A 188 10.42 0.29 9.03
C GLY A 188 9.29 1.31 9.02
N GLY A 189 8.05 0.88 8.82
CA GLY A 189 6.88 1.76 8.92
C GLY A 189 6.57 2.16 10.36
N LEU A 190 6.64 1.22 11.31
CA LEU A 190 6.41 1.49 12.73
C LEU A 190 7.49 2.42 13.30
N LEU A 191 8.76 2.28 12.91
CA LEU A 191 9.81 3.21 13.29
C LEU A 191 9.49 4.63 12.83
N LYS A 192 9.01 4.81 11.58
CA LYS A 192 8.57 6.11 11.09
C LYS A 192 7.44 6.68 11.95
N TRP A 193 6.48 5.85 12.35
CA TRP A 193 5.36 6.27 13.18
C TRP A 193 5.78 6.63 14.60
N LEU A 194 6.71 5.88 15.20
CA LEU A 194 7.28 6.19 16.52
C LEU A 194 8.03 7.53 16.54
N LEU A 195 8.67 7.87 15.42
CA LEU A 195 9.38 9.14 15.24
C LEU A 195 8.48 10.26 14.72
N ASP A 196 7.17 10.03 14.57
CA ASP A 196 6.25 11.03 14.05
C ASP A 196 6.09 12.19 15.06
N PRO A 197 6.44 13.44 14.68
CA PRO A 197 6.43 14.56 15.61
C PRO A 197 5.02 15.13 15.85
N THR A 198 4.00 14.64 15.15
CA THR A 198 2.63 15.17 15.25
C THR A 198 2.12 14.98 16.68
N PRO A 199 1.64 16.05 17.34
CA PRO A 199 1.10 15.97 18.68
C PRO A 199 -0.16 15.10 18.71
N GLU A 200 -0.41 14.50 19.87
CA GLU A 200 -1.61 13.67 20.06
C GLU A 200 -2.86 14.56 20.09
N PRO A 201 -3.98 14.11 19.50
CA PRO A 201 -5.24 14.83 19.62
C PRO A 201 -5.72 14.81 21.08
N GLU A 202 -6.11 15.98 21.61
CA GLU A 202 -6.56 16.15 23.01
C GLU A 202 -7.85 15.38 23.34
N SER A 203 -8.59 14.92 22.33
CA SER A 203 -9.78 14.09 22.50
C SER A 203 -9.82 13.02 21.41
N PRO A 204 -9.84 11.72 21.76
CA PRO A 204 -10.14 10.68 20.79
C PRO A 204 -11.61 10.85 20.36
N PRO A 205 -11.93 10.94 19.06
CA PRO A 205 -13.30 10.97 18.60
C PRO A 205 -13.98 9.65 18.97
N GLU A 206 -15.20 9.76 19.46
CA GLU A 206 -16.10 8.65 19.71
C GLU A 206 -16.30 7.89 18.37
N ASP A 207 -16.13 6.57 18.38
CA ASP A 207 -16.50 5.64 17.31
C ASP A 207 -15.66 5.60 16.00
N ARG A 208 -14.36 5.29 16.09
CA ARG A 208 -13.63 4.68 14.95
C ARG A 208 -12.61 3.64 15.39
N ASP A 209 -13.10 2.47 15.82
CA ASP A 209 -12.22 1.29 15.82
C ASP A 209 -11.96 0.87 14.37
N VAL A 210 -10.72 1.01 13.93
CA VAL A 210 -10.25 0.45 12.67
C VAL A 210 -9.26 -0.65 13.04
N CYS A 211 -9.53 -1.88 12.58
CA CYS A 211 -8.71 -3.08 12.79
C CYS A 211 -8.34 -3.40 14.27
N GLY A 212 -9.23 -3.08 15.21
CA GLY A 212 -9.03 -3.33 16.65
C GLY A 212 -8.07 -2.34 17.31
N CYS A 213 -7.81 -1.18 16.70
CA CYS A 213 -6.93 -0.14 17.21
C CYS A 213 -7.64 1.23 17.16
N THR A 214 -7.91 1.79 18.34
CA THR A 214 -8.63 3.07 18.51
C THR A 214 -7.72 4.29 18.47
N PHE A 215 -6.39 4.10 18.54
CA PHE A 215 -5.44 5.22 18.63
C PHE A 215 -5.40 6.08 17.37
N LEU A 216 -5.54 7.39 17.49
CA LEU A 216 -5.39 8.32 16.35
C LEU A 216 -4.01 8.96 16.23
N SER A 217 -3.09 8.56 17.09
CA SER A 217 -1.68 8.92 16.99
C SER A 217 -0.91 7.82 16.27
N PRO A 218 -0.06 8.15 15.28
CA PRO A 218 0.87 7.20 14.68
C PRO A 218 1.74 6.52 15.75
N ARG A 219 2.24 7.30 16.72
CA ARG A 219 3.13 6.80 17.79
C ARG A 219 2.44 5.76 18.67
N LEU A 220 1.24 6.06 19.17
CA LEU A 220 0.49 5.11 19.99
C LEU A 220 0.06 3.88 19.20
N SER A 221 -0.38 4.07 17.95
CA SER A 221 -0.70 2.95 17.07
C SER A 221 0.51 2.04 16.87
N ALA A 222 1.71 2.61 16.73
CA ALA A 222 2.92 1.82 16.54
C ALA A 222 3.24 0.92 17.73
N ALA A 223 3.06 1.42 18.96
CA ALA A 223 3.21 0.60 20.16
C ALA A 223 2.28 -0.62 20.15
N THR A 224 1.00 -0.44 19.80
CA THR A 224 0.03 -1.55 19.70
C THR A 224 0.45 -2.61 18.69
N TRP A 225 0.96 -2.21 17.52
CA TRP A 225 1.37 -3.18 16.50
C TRP A 225 2.68 -3.89 16.86
N LEU A 226 3.58 -3.23 17.58
CA LEU A 226 4.76 -3.89 18.15
C LEU A 226 4.35 -4.91 19.20
N GLU A 227 3.42 -4.58 20.10
CA GLU A 227 2.89 -5.53 21.08
C GLU A 227 2.31 -6.77 20.38
N ARG A 228 1.47 -6.59 19.35
CA ARG A 228 0.91 -7.70 18.56
C ARG A 228 1.97 -8.52 17.82
N LEU A 229 3.01 -7.88 17.29
CA LEU A 229 4.10 -8.57 16.59
C LEU A 229 4.92 -9.46 17.55
N PHE A 230 5.03 -9.06 18.81
CA PHE A 230 5.77 -9.79 19.85
C PHE A 230 4.89 -10.64 20.77
N GLU A 231 3.57 -10.59 20.58
CA GLU A 231 2.59 -11.38 21.34
C GLU A 231 2.83 -12.88 21.12
N HIS A 232 2.62 -13.67 22.17
CA HIS A 232 2.84 -15.14 22.18
C HIS A 232 4.28 -15.62 21.93
N GLY A 233 5.26 -14.76 22.19
CA GLY A 233 6.68 -15.09 22.07
C GLY A 233 7.20 -14.78 20.67
N THR A 234 8.24 -13.95 20.60
CA THR A 234 8.83 -13.49 19.34
C THR A 234 9.22 -14.68 18.47
N LYS A 235 8.57 -14.81 17.31
CA LYS A 235 8.94 -15.80 16.29
C LYS A 235 10.42 -15.62 15.94
N GLN A 236 11.14 -16.72 15.72
CA GLN A 236 12.59 -16.68 15.51
C GLN A 236 12.98 -15.74 14.35
N TRP A 237 12.27 -15.81 13.23
CA TRP A 237 12.54 -14.93 12.07
C TRP A 237 12.29 -13.45 12.39
N VAL A 238 11.27 -13.13 13.21
CA VAL A 238 11.02 -11.75 13.63
C VAL A 238 12.20 -11.23 14.45
N ARG A 239 12.74 -12.04 15.37
CA ARG A 239 13.94 -11.70 16.14
C ARG A 239 15.14 -11.47 15.22
N GLU A 240 15.38 -12.37 14.27
CA GLU A 240 16.49 -12.25 13.32
C GLU A 240 16.41 -10.96 12.48
N GLU A 241 15.20 -10.57 12.04
CA GLU A 241 15.02 -9.32 11.30
C GLU A 241 15.21 -8.09 12.19
N CYS A 242 14.81 -8.13 13.47
CA CYS A 242 15.10 -7.06 14.43
C CYS A 242 16.61 -6.89 14.66
N GLU A 243 17.36 -7.98 14.85
CA GLU A 243 18.80 -7.97 15.08
C GLU A 243 19.60 -7.45 13.87
N ARG A 244 19.06 -7.63 12.66
CA ARG A 244 19.67 -7.20 11.40
C ARG A 244 19.08 -5.89 10.87
N PHE A 245 18.14 -5.27 11.59
CA PHE A 245 17.43 -4.11 11.09
C PHE A 245 18.39 -2.92 10.92
N PRO A 246 18.49 -2.31 9.72
CA PRO A 246 19.42 -1.21 9.49
C PRO A 246 19.06 -0.01 10.38
N GLY A 247 20.02 0.41 11.21
CA GLY A 247 19.86 1.51 12.18
C GLY A 247 19.92 1.11 13.66
N VAL A 248 20.18 -0.16 13.99
CA VAL A 248 20.36 -0.67 15.38
C VAL A 248 21.84 -0.97 15.71
N VAL A 249 22.78 -0.60 14.84
CA VAL A 249 24.25 -0.68 15.09
C VAL A 249 24.90 0.67 14.89
#